data_AF-A0A0H3I6D6-F1
#
_entry.id   AF-A0A0H3I6D6-F1
#
_cell.length_a   1.000
_cell.length_b   1.000
_cell.length_c   1.000
_cell.angle_alpha   90.00
_cell.angle_beta   90.00
_cell.angle_gamma   90.00
#
_symmetry.space_group_name_H-M   'P 1'
#
loop_
_entity.id
_entity.type
_entity.pdbx_description
1 polymer ?
#
loop_
_entity_poly.entity_id
_entity_poly.type
_entity_poly.pdbx_seq_one_letter_code
_entity_poly.pdbx_strand_id
1 'polypeptide(L)'
;MAGLEKQREQYAHAVEALSDPERTRLVLVARLQKSTLQEVARTHDELSAIGLKNQYLVINGVLPAREAERDALAAAIWQREQEALTNLPVGLAELPIDTLFLQPLNMVGVSALKGLLNEHAEIASLPEQNIQNKPENMSLSVLVDELARSEHGLIMLMGKGGVGKTTMAAAIAVSLADKGFDVHLTTSDPAAHLSRGQFGYRKLLYVKDIF
;
A
#
# COMPACT_ATOMS: atom_id res chain seq x y z
N MET A 1 -2.91 -22.53 -38.31
CA MET A 1 -3.26 -23.15 -37.00
C MET A 1 -2.06 -23.72 -36.24
N ALA A 2 -0.91 -24.05 -36.88
CA ALA A 2 0.26 -24.65 -36.21
C ALA A 2 1.10 -23.72 -35.28
N GLY A 3 0.95 -22.39 -35.37
CA GLY A 3 1.72 -21.46 -34.52
C GLY A 3 1.27 -21.41 -33.07
N LEU A 4 -0.03 -21.63 -32.83
CA LEU A 4 -0.63 -21.60 -31.49
C LEU A 4 -0.38 -22.89 -30.70
N GLU A 5 -0.16 -24.04 -31.35
CA GLU A 5 0.09 -25.32 -30.68
C GLU A 5 1.47 -25.39 -30.04
N LYS A 6 2.53 -24.98 -30.74
CA LYS A 6 3.89 -24.87 -30.14
C LYS A 6 3.93 -23.88 -28.98
N GLN A 7 3.17 -22.78 -29.08
CA GLN A 7 3.03 -21.83 -27.98
C GLN A 7 2.27 -22.46 -26.80
N ARG A 8 1.20 -23.23 -27.07
CA ARG A 8 0.43 -23.92 -26.03
C ARG A 8 1.26 -24.91 -25.22
N GLU A 9 2.12 -25.70 -25.86
CA GLU A 9 3.03 -26.62 -25.16
C GLU A 9 4.05 -25.86 -24.29
N GLN A 10 4.60 -24.75 -24.80
CA GLN A 10 5.53 -23.91 -24.03
C GLN A 10 4.85 -23.26 -22.81
N TYR A 11 3.61 -22.76 -22.96
CA TYR A 11 2.86 -22.21 -21.84
C TYR A 11 2.50 -23.28 -20.81
N ALA A 12 2.09 -24.47 -21.25
CA ALA A 12 1.81 -25.59 -20.34
C ALA A 12 3.04 -25.96 -19.52
N HIS A 13 4.20 -26.11 -20.19
CA HIS A 13 5.46 -26.42 -19.51
C HIS A 13 5.91 -25.30 -18.56
N ALA A 14 5.66 -24.03 -18.90
CA ALA A 14 5.93 -22.91 -18.00
C ALA A 14 5.04 -22.95 -16.74
N VAL A 15 3.75 -23.25 -16.89
CA VAL A 15 2.81 -23.38 -15.75
C VAL A 15 3.18 -24.58 -14.89
N GLU A 16 3.56 -25.71 -15.49
CA GLU A 16 4.08 -26.89 -14.77
C GLU A 16 5.33 -26.52 -13.96
N ALA A 17 6.30 -25.83 -14.58
CA ALA A 17 7.51 -25.39 -13.88
C ALA A 17 7.21 -24.41 -12.74
N LEU A 18 6.26 -23.48 -12.92
CA LEU A 18 5.82 -22.55 -11.87
C LEU A 18 5.11 -23.27 -10.71
N SER A 19 4.38 -24.34 -11.00
CA SER A 19 3.63 -25.10 -10.00
C SER A 19 4.48 -26.16 -9.29
N ASP A 20 5.65 -26.51 -9.84
CA ASP A 20 6.60 -27.45 -9.25
C ASP A 20 7.36 -26.81 -8.07
N PRO A 21 7.13 -27.25 -6.81
CA PRO A 21 7.77 -26.67 -5.63
C PRO A 21 9.28 -26.90 -5.56
N GLU A 22 9.82 -27.91 -6.25
CA GLU A 22 11.26 -28.17 -6.32
C GLU A 22 11.97 -27.22 -7.30
N ARG A 23 11.21 -26.61 -8.23
CA ARG A 23 11.74 -25.71 -9.25
C ARG A 23 11.44 -24.24 -8.97
N THR A 24 10.28 -23.96 -8.40
CA THR A 24 9.80 -22.58 -8.23
C THR A 24 9.44 -22.31 -6.78
N ARG A 25 9.92 -21.17 -6.30
CA ARG A 25 9.51 -20.54 -5.05
C ARG A 25 8.99 -19.15 -5.35
N LEU A 26 7.80 -18.85 -4.84
CA LEU A 26 7.19 -17.53 -4.98
C LEU A 26 7.36 -16.75 -3.68
N VAL A 27 7.93 -15.55 -3.77
CA VAL A 27 8.08 -14.66 -2.61
C VAL A 27 7.12 -13.49 -2.76
N LEU A 28 6.08 -13.50 -1.93
CA LEU A 28 5.15 -12.39 -1.78
C LEU A 28 5.81 -11.31 -0.94
N VAL A 29 5.88 -10.08 -1.44
CA VAL A 29 6.47 -8.96 -0.70
C VAL A 29 5.37 -7.97 -0.32
N ALA A 30 5.26 -7.68 0.97
CA ALA A 30 4.24 -6.80 1.52
C ALA A 30 4.85 -5.75 2.48
N ARG A 31 4.02 -4.82 2.94
CA ARG A 31 4.28 -3.92 4.06
C ARG A 31 3.22 -4.15 5.13
N LEU A 32 3.48 -3.80 6.39
CA LEU A 32 2.51 -3.87 7.49
C LEU A 32 1.42 -2.78 7.37
N GLN A 33 0.64 -2.88 6.32
CA GLN A 33 -0.49 -2.02 6.03
C GLN A 33 -1.66 -2.89 5.61
N LYS A 34 -2.83 -2.69 6.24
CA LYS A 34 -4.03 -3.49 6.01
C LYS A 34 -4.38 -3.66 4.53
N SER A 35 -4.39 -2.57 3.75
CA SER A 35 -4.70 -2.61 2.31
C SER A 35 -3.70 -3.44 1.52
N THR A 36 -2.42 -3.33 1.84
CA THR A 36 -1.34 -4.07 1.18
C THR A 36 -1.43 -5.55 1.51
N LEU A 37 -1.69 -5.90 2.77
CA LEU A 37 -1.86 -7.29 3.20
C LEU A 37 -3.11 -7.94 2.58
N GLN A 38 -4.20 -7.20 2.43
CA GLN A 38 -5.41 -7.69 1.75
C GLN A 38 -5.17 -7.95 0.26
N GLU A 39 -4.41 -7.09 -0.42
CA GLU A 39 -4.04 -7.29 -1.82
C GLU A 39 -3.14 -8.53 -2.00
N VAL A 40 -2.16 -8.69 -1.11
CA VAL A 40 -1.26 -9.84 -1.12
C VAL A 40 -2.01 -11.12 -0.76
N ALA A 41 -2.99 -11.09 0.13
CA ALA A 41 -3.85 -12.23 0.43
C ALA A 41 -4.66 -12.67 -0.79
N ARG A 42 -5.26 -11.73 -1.54
CA ARG A 42 -5.94 -12.06 -2.81
C ARG A 42 -4.98 -12.70 -3.81
N THR A 43 -3.79 -12.13 -3.96
CA THR A 43 -2.76 -12.68 -4.86
C THR A 43 -2.34 -14.09 -4.42
N HIS A 44 -2.18 -14.31 -3.11
CA HIS A 44 -1.88 -15.63 -2.55
C HIS A 44 -2.94 -16.66 -2.92
N ASP A 45 -4.23 -16.33 -2.72
CA ASP A 45 -5.36 -17.21 -3.01
C ASP A 45 -5.44 -17.55 -4.50
N GLU A 46 -5.32 -16.54 -5.37
CA GLU A 46 -5.35 -16.70 -6.84
C GLU A 46 -4.21 -17.59 -7.35
N LEU A 47 -2.98 -17.35 -6.88
CA LEU A 47 -1.82 -18.14 -7.30
C LEU A 47 -1.85 -19.57 -6.73
N SER A 48 -2.33 -19.74 -5.50
CA SER A 48 -2.53 -21.05 -4.88
C SER A 48 -3.56 -21.87 -5.64
N ALA A 49 -4.65 -21.25 -6.11
CA ALA A 49 -5.67 -21.89 -6.93
C ALA A 49 -5.14 -22.40 -8.28
N ILE A 50 -4.08 -21.78 -8.82
CA ILE A 50 -3.43 -22.17 -10.07
C ILE A 50 -2.34 -23.23 -9.85
N GLY A 51 -1.98 -23.54 -8.59
CA GLY A 51 -1.04 -24.61 -8.23
C GLY A 51 0.30 -24.14 -7.68
N LEU A 52 0.54 -22.82 -7.61
CA LEU A 52 1.78 -22.26 -7.06
C LEU A 52 1.72 -22.28 -5.53
N LYS A 53 1.95 -23.44 -4.91
CA LYS A 53 1.78 -23.62 -3.46
C LYS A 53 3.04 -23.33 -2.63
N ASN A 54 4.21 -23.25 -3.27
CA ASN A 54 5.49 -22.98 -2.60
C ASN A 54 5.71 -21.47 -2.41
N GLN A 55 4.88 -20.86 -1.56
CA GLN A 55 4.88 -19.41 -1.33
C GLN A 55 5.50 -19.03 0.02
N TYR A 56 6.15 -17.88 0.05
CA TYR A 56 6.77 -17.27 1.24
C TYR A 56 6.31 -15.82 1.32
N LEU A 57 6.15 -15.28 2.53
CA LEU A 57 5.80 -13.88 2.74
C LEU A 57 7.00 -13.13 3.33
N VAL A 58 7.39 -12.05 2.67
CA VAL A 58 8.38 -11.10 3.18
C VAL A 58 7.70 -9.78 3.48
N ILE A 59 7.69 -9.41 4.76
CA ILE A 59 7.16 -8.14 5.24
C ILE A 59 8.30 -7.13 5.27
N ASN A 60 8.33 -6.23 4.30
CA ASN A 60 9.42 -5.29 4.09
C ASN A 60 9.20 -3.97 4.83
N GLY A 61 10.29 -3.45 5.40
CA GLY A 61 10.42 -2.13 5.99
C GLY A 61 9.51 -1.87 7.19
N VAL A 62 9.53 -2.81 8.13
CA VAL A 62 8.89 -2.73 9.45
C VAL A 62 9.63 -1.70 10.32
N LEU A 63 8.90 -0.88 11.04
CA LEU A 63 9.48 0.08 11.97
C LEU A 63 10.02 -0.63 13.22
N PRO A 64 11.31 -0.48 13.58
CA PRO A 64 11.83 -1.08 14.81
C PRO A 64 11.17 -0.50 16.07
N ALA A 65 10.83 -1.34 17.05
CA ALA A 65 10.13 -0.93 18.27
C ALA A 65 10.84 0.20 19.04
N ARG A 66 12.18 0.22 19.02
CA ARG A 66 12.99 1.27 19.67
C ARG A 66 12.73 2.69 19.14
N GLU A 67 12.29 2.83 17.88
CA GLU A 67 11.99 4.14 17.30
C GLU A 67 10.66 4.69 17.83
N ALA A 68 9.74 3.80 18.23
CA ALA A 68 8.44 4.18 18.79
C ALA A 68 8.55 4.87 20.17
N GLU A 69 9.64 4.66 20.90
CA GLU A 69 9.85 5.28 22.22
C GLU A 69 10.20 6.77 22.14
N ARG A 70 10.67 7.23 20.97
CA ARG A 70 11.31 8.54 20.81
C ARG A 70 10.39 9.60 20.20
N ASP A 71 9.33 9.18 19.51
CA ASP A 71 8.48 10.07 18.73
C ASP A 71 7.03 9.57 18.67
N ALA A 72 6.07 10.49 18.82
CA ALA A 72 4.65 10.14 18.87
C ALA A 72 4.11 9.64 17.53
N LEU A 73 4.62 10.13 16.40
CA LEU A 73 4.25 9.64 15.08
C LEU A 73 4.87 8.24 14.85
N ALA A 74 6.12 8.02 15.23
CA ALA A 74 6.76 6.71 15.20
C ALA A 74 5.98 5.70 16.06
N ALA A 75 5.54 6.10 17.26
CA ALA A 75 4.68 5.27 18.11
C ALA A 75 3.36 4.89 17.42
N ALA A 76 2.69 5.86 16.79
CA ALA A 76 1.44 5.62 16.09
C ALA A 76 1.63 4.71 14.84
N ILE A 77 2.72 4.89 14.10
CA ILE A 77 3.08 4.02 12.96
C ILE A 77 3.32 2.60 13.46
N TRP A 78 4.16 2.44 14.49
CA TRP A 78 4.48 1.14 15.06
C TRP A 78 3.23 0.42 15.58
N GLN A 79 2.36 1.10 16.34
CA GLN A 79 1.11 0.51 16.82
C GLN A 79 0.22 0.02 15.67
N ARG A 80 0.09 0.81 14.60
CA ARG A 80 -0.68 0.42 13.41
C ARG A 80 -0.07 -0.80 12.71
N GLU A 81 1.25 -0.89 12.65
CA GLU A 81 1.95 -2.05 12.10
C GLU A 81 1.72 -3.30 12.96
N GLN A 82 1.77 -3.19 14.29
CA GLN A 82 1.47 -4.29 15.20
C GLN A 82 0.01 -4.76 15.12
N GLU A 83 -0.93 -3.83 14.98
CA GLU A 83 -2.34 -4.18 14.73
C GLU A 83 -2.51 -4.94 13.42
N ALA A 84 -1.82 -4.51 12.35
CA ALA A 84 -1.86 -5.19 11.06
C ALA A 84 -1.21 -6.58 11.12
N LEU A 85 -0.12 -6.74 11.89
CA LEU A 85 0.53 -8.02 12.11
C LEU A 85 -0.35 -8.99 12.93
N THR A 86 -1.00 -8.48 13.97
CA THR A 86 -1.90 -9.28 14.83
C THR A 86 -3.14 -9.76 14.05
N ASN A 87 -3.62 -8.94 13.12
CA ASN A 87 -4.77 -9.22 12.28
C ASN A 87 -4.37 -9.65 10.85
N LEU A 88 -3.29 -10.42 10.73
CA LEU A 88 -2.88 -10.98 9.44
C LEU A 88 -4.03 -11.82 8.83
N PRO A 89 -4.31 -11.69 7.53
CA PRO A 89 -5.24 -12.57 6.84
C PRO A 89 -4.86 -14.03 7.02
N VAL A 90 -5.83 -14.91 7.29
CA VAL A 90 -5.60 -16.30 7.68
C VAL A 90 -4.71 -17.05 6.68
N GLY A 91 -4.96 -16.92 5.37
CA GLY A 91 -4.14 -17.57 4.34
C GLY A 91 -2.67 -17.12 4.33
N LEU A 92 -2.38 -15.88 4.74
CA LEU A 92 -1.00 -15.39 4.86
C LEU A 92 -0.32 -15.86 6.14
N ALA A 93 -1.07 -16.08 7.23
CA ALA A 93 -0.52 -16.53 8.51
C ALA A 93 0.00 -17.98 8.47
N GLU A 94 -0.43 -18.77 7.50
CA GLU A 94 0.04 -20.15 7.28
C GLU A 94 1.37 -20.22 6.53
N LEU A 95 1.80 -19.12 5.89
CA LEU A 95 3.03 -19.06 5.13
C LEU A 95 4.25 -18.91 6.05
N PRO A 96 5.45 -19.32 5.61
CA PRO A 96 6.69 -18.86 6.23
C PRO A 96 6.81 -17.34 6.05
N ILE A 97 6.98 -16.62 7.17
CA ILE A 97 7.05 -15.15 7.20
C ILE A 97 8.42 -14.69 7.67
N ASP A 98 9.06 -13.85 6.87
CA ASP A 98 10.25 -13.09 7.25
C ASP A 98 9.94 -11.60 7.30
N THR A 99 10.59 -10.87 8.20
CA THR A 99 10.44 -9.42 8.35
C THR A 99 11.76 -8.71 8.07
N LEU A 100 11.73 -7.66 7.24
CA LEU A 100 12.88 -6.79 6.99
C LEU A 100 12.62 -5.43 7.62
N PHE A 101 13.57 -4.89 8.36
CA PHE A 101 13.43 -3.59 9.00
C PHE A 101 13.55 -2.42 8.03
N LEU A 102 12.89 -1.31 8.37
CA LEU A 102 13.05 -0.04 7.68
C LEU A 102 14.50 0.42 7.76
N GLN A 103 15.13 0.59 6.60
CA GLN A 103 16.51 1.08 6.50
C GLN A 103 16.53 2.61 6.47
N PRO A 104 17.52 3.25 7.10
CA PRO A 104 17.57 4.72 7.21
C PRO A 104 17.96 5.41 5.90
N LEU A 105 18.56 4.67 4.96
CA LEU A 105 18.97 5.16 3.65
C LEU A 105 18.48 4.20 2.57
N ASN A 106 18.20 4.74 1.38
CA ASN A 106 18.01 3.91 0.20
C ASN A 106 19.29 3.15 -0.09
N MET A 107 19.13 1.86 -0.38
CA MET A 107 20.26 0.96 -0.51
C MET A 107 20.92 1.14 -1.87
N VAL A 108 22.08 1.78 -1.88
CA VAL A 108 22.92 1.92 -3.08
C VAL A 108 24.23 1.17 -2.84
N GLY A 109 24.50 0.17 -3.68
CA GLY A 109 25.70 -0.67 -3.60
C GLY A 109 25.53 -1.96 -2.80
N VAL A 110 26.48 -2.88 -2.98
CA VAL A 110 26.42 -4.26 -2.45
C VAL A 110 26.41 -4.31 -0.93
N SER A 111 27.16 -3.43 -0.26
CA SER A 111 27.21 -3.41 1.21
C SER A 111 25.87 -3.04 1.84
N ALA A 112 25.15 -2.08 1.26
CA ALA A 112 23.81 -1.70 1.72
C ALA A 112 22.80 -2.83 1.48
N LEU A 113 22.92 -3.56 0.36
CA LEU A 113 22.11 -4.75 0.07
C LEU A 113 22.30 -5.88 1.08
N LYS A 114 23.54 -6.10 1.53
CA LYS A 114 23.83 -7.08 2.59
C LYS A 114 23.19 -6.67 3.93
N GLY A 115 23.19 -5.38 4.25
CA GLY A 115 22.58 -4.85 5.47
C GLY A 115 21.07 -5.08 5.58
N LEU A 116 20.35 -5.25 4.47
CA LEU A 116 18.90 -5.50 4.49
C LEU A 116 18.54 -6.86 5.11
N LEU A 117 19.39 -7.87 4.90
CA LEU A 117 19.14 -9.22 5.41
C LEU A 117 19.60 -9.39 6.86
N ASN A 118 20.12 -8.34 7.49
CA ASN A 118 20.50 -8.40 8.89
C ASN A 118 19.24 -8.47 9.77
N GLU A 119 19.16 -9.51 10.59
CA GLU A 119 18.06 -9.74 11.55
C GLU A 119 18.01 -8.69 12.67
N HIS A 120 19.04 -7.85 12.78
CA HIS A 120 19.13 -6.79 13.76
C HIS A 120 19.06 -5.45 13.04
N ALA A 121 18.25 -4.52 13.55
CA ALA A 121 18.26 -3.14 13.10
C ALA A 121 19.63 -2.51 13.42
N GLU A 122 20.60 -2.63 12.53
CA GLU A 122 21.94 -2.10 12.71
C GLU A 122 21.89 -0.59 12.93
N ILE A 123 22.71 -0.13 13.87
CA ILE A 123 22.88 1.28 14.20
C ILE A 123 23.80 1.86 13.13
N ALA A 124 23.24 2.35 12.03
CA ALA A 124 23.90 3.43 11.34
C ALA A 124 23.73 4.66 12.23
N SER A 125 24.75 5.01 13.01
CA SER A 125 24.85 6.31 13.66
C SER A 125 24.97 7.36 12.56
N LEU A 126 23.84 7.74 11.99
CA LEU A 126 23.79 8.92 11.15
C LEU A 126 23.98 10.11 12.10
N PRO A 127 24.86 11.08 11.76
CA PRO A 127 24.87 12.34 12.48
C PRO A 127 23.43 12.87 12.48
N GLU A 128 22.98 13.40 13.62
CA GLU A 128 21.71 14.12 13.77
C GLU A 128 21.73 15.32 12.82
N GLN A 129 21.55 15.07 11.53
CA GLN A 129 21.28 16.12 10.57
C GLN A 129 19.82 16.44 10.77
N ASN A 130 19.60 17.54 11.48
CA ASN A 130 18.33 18.20 11.65
C ASN A 130 17.88 18.73 10.28
N ILE A 131 17.56 17.83 9.35
CA ILE A 131 17.12 18.17 7.99
C ILE A 131 15.63 18.47 8.08
N GLN A 132 15.33 19.66 8.59
CA GLN A 132 14.03 20.30 8.43
C GLN A 132 13.90 20.89 7.01
N ASN A 133 14.37 20.16 5.98
CA ASN A 133 14.15 20.57 4.60
C ASN A 133 12.76 20.10 4.19
N LYS A 134 11.74 20.86 4.60
CA LYS A 134 10.42 20.73 3.99
C LYS A 134 10.56 21.22 2.54
N PRO A 135 10.41 20.36 1.52
CA PRO A 135 10.46 20.83 0.15
C PRO A 135 9.38 21.91 -0.06
N GLU A 136 9.70 22.96 -0.82
CA GLU A 136 8.78 24.02 -1.21
C GLU A 136 7.76 23.48 -2.22
N ASN A 137 6.87 22.60 -1.75
CA ASN A 137 5.80 22.04 -2.55
C ASN A 137 4.47 22.72 -2.19
N MET A 138 3.66 22.98 -3.21
CA MET A 138 2.29 23.44 -3.03
C MET A 138 1.51 22.43 -2.18
N SER A 139 0.79 22.92 -1.16
CA SER A 139 -0.07 22.07 -0.34
C SER A 139 -1.35 21.70 -1.08
N LEU A 140 -1.96 20.57 -0.70
CA LEU A 140 -3.25 20.15 -1.22
C LEU A 140 -4.34 21.22 -1.04
N SER A 141 -4.26 22.02 0.03
CA SER A 141 -5.22 23.12 0.28
C SER A 141 -5.17 24.19 -0.81
N VAL A 142 -3.98 24.56 -1.27
CA VAL A 142 -3.81 25.55 -2.34
C VAL A 142 -4.35 25.01 -3.66
N LEU A 143 -4.13 23.72 -3.96
CA LEU A 143 -4.73 23.07 -5.12
C LEU A 143 -6.27 23.12 -5.06
N VAL A 144 -6.86 22.88 -3.88
CA VAL A 144 -8.32 22.98 -3.71
C VAL A 144 -8.80 24.43 -3.92
N ASP A 145 -8.06 25.42 -3.44
CA ASP A 145 -8.39 26.84 -3.66
C ASP A 145 -8.37 27.22 -5.14
N GLU A 146 -7.43 26.65 -5.92
CA GLU A 146 -7.39 26.84 -7.37
C GLU A 146 -8.58 26.17 -8.08
N LEU A 147 -8.92 24.94 -7.69
CA LEU A 147 -10.07 24.22 -8.23
C LEU A 147 -11.39 24.97 -7.93
N ALA A 148 -11.50 25.54 -6.73
CA ALA A 148 -12.66 26.33 -6.31
C ALA A 148 -12.85 27.63 -7.11
N ARG A 149 -11.85 28.10 -7.87
CA ARG A 149 -12.01 29.26 -8.77
C ARG A 149 -12.94 28.96 -9.95
N SER A 150 -13.08 27.69 -10.31
CA SER A 150 -14.02 27.24 -11.33
C SER A 150 -15.31 26.84 -10.62
N GLU A 151 -16.43 27.50 -10.91
CA GLU A 151 -17.72 27.24 -10.24
C GLU A 151 -18.17 25.77 -10.35
N HIS A 152 -17.73 25.07 -11.41
CA HIS A 152 -17.97 23.65 -11.63
C HIS A 152 -16.79 22.99 -12.35
N GLY A 153 -16.65 21.67 -12.23
CA GLY A 153 -15.64 20.91 -12.97
C GLY A 153 -15.66 19.41 -12.67
N LEU A 154 -15.02 18.63 -13.55
CA LEU A 154 -14.77 17.21 -13.33
C LEU A 154 -13.36 17.02 -12.78
N ILE A 155 -13.24 16.47 -11.57
CA ILE A 155 -11.96 16.15 -10.92
C ILE A 155 -11.77 14.64 -10.93
N MET A 156 -10.73 14.17 -11.62
CA MET A 156 -10.39 12.75 -11.71
C MET A 156 -9.05 12.46 -11.02
N LEU A 157 -9.04 11.57 -10.05
CA LEU A 157 -7.81 11.11 -9.38
C LEU A 157 -7.36 9.77 -9.97
N MET A 158 -6.14 9.74 -10.50
CA MET A 158 -5.54 8.56 -11.14
C MET A 158 -4.24 8.16 -10.45
N GLY A 159 -3.83 6.89 -10.60
CA GLY A 159 -2.64 6.35 -9.95
C GLY A 159 -2.75 4.87 -9.61
N LYS A 160 -1.63 4.26 -9.22
CA LYS A 160 -1.54 2.83 -8.87
C LYS A 160 -2.45 2.46 -7.68
N GLY A 161 -2.70 1.16 -7.49
CA GLY A 161 -3.39 0.66 -6.30
C GLY A 161 -2.69 1.08 -5.01
N GLY A 162 -3.43 1.40 -3.96
CA GLY A 162 -2.87 1.70 -2.63
C GLY A 162 -2.21 3.07 -2.44
N VAL A 163 -2.07 3.92 -3.47
CA VAL A 163 -1.40 5.24 -3.35
C VAL A 163 -2.22 6.32 -2.63
N GLY A 164 -3.45 6.02 -2.18
CA GLY A 164 -4.30 6.97 -1.45
C GLY A 164 -5.27 7.80 -2.28
N LYS A 165 -5.60 7.39 -3.52
CA LYS A 165 -6.55 8.10 -4.40
C LYS A 165 -7.89 8.38 -3.72
N THR A 166 -8.50 7.36 -3.10
CA THR A 166 -9.78 7.48 -2.40
C THR A 166 -9.69 8.49 -1.26
N THR A 167 -8.61 8.44 -0.47
CA THR A 167 -8.35 9.38 0.64
C THR A 167 -8.23 10.81 0.13
N MET A 168 -7.50 11.02 -0.97
CA MET A 168 -7.32 12.35 -1.56
C MET A 168 -8.62 12.88 -2.19
N ALA A 169 -9.38 12.03 -2.88
CA ALA A 169 -10.67 12.40 -3.46
C ALA A 169 -11.67 12.83 -2.38
N ALA A 170 -11.73 12.08 -1.26
CA ALA A 170 -12.54 12.43 -0.11
C ALA A 170 -12.09 13.76 0.53
N ALA A 171 -10.78 13.96 0.73
CA ALA A 171 -10.26 15.20 1.30
C ALA A 171 -10.58 16.44 0.44
N ILE A 172 -10.44 16.33 -0.89
CA ILE A 172 -10.81 17.39 -1.83
C ILE A 172 -12.30 17.67 -1.77
N ALA A 173 -13.14 16.64 -1.82
CA ALA A 173 -14.59 16.78 -1.81
C ALA A 173 -15.11 17.43 -0.52
N VAL A 174 -14.58 17.00 0.63
CA VAL A 174 -14.86 17.58 1.96
C VAL A 174 -14.47 19.05 1.99
N SER A 175 -13.27 19.39 1.51
CA SER A 175 -12.78 20.78 1.51
C SER A 175 -13.59 21.70 0.58
N LEU A 176 -14.01 21.23 -0.60
CA LEU A 176 -14.88 21.99 -1.50
C LEU A 176 -16.29 22.18 -0.91
N ALA A 177 -16.86 21.15 -0.28
CA ALA A 177 -18.16 21.26 0.38
C ALA A 177 -18.12 22.25 1.57
N ASP A 178 -17.02 22.28 2.34
CA ASP A 178 -16.81 23.28 3.42
C ASP A 178 -16.75 24.72 2.90
N LYS A 179 -16.31 24.90 1.66
CA LYS A 179 -16.28 26.20 0.98
C LYS A 179 -17.63 26.57 0.35
N GLY A 180 -18.66 25.74 0.49
CA GLY A 180 -20.01 26.01 0.01
C GLY A 180 -20.31 25.54 -1.42
N PHE A 181 -19.42 24.76 -2.04
CA PHE A 181 -19.68 24.17 -3.35
C PHE A 181 -20.55 22.91 -3.24
N ASP A 182 -21.39 22.67 -4.25
CA ASP A 182 -22.12 21.41 -4.38
C ASP A 182 -21.20 20.34 -4.98
N VAL A 183 -20.96 19.26 -4.26
CA VAL A 183 -19.95 18.25 -4.62
C VAL A 183 -20.57 16.87 -4.71
N HIS A 184 -20.33 16.21 -5.85
CA HIS A 184 -20.64 14.80 -6.06
C HIS A 184 -19.35 13.99 -6.06
N LEU A 185 -19.13 13.20 -5.00
CA LEU A 185 -18.02 12.26 -4.89
C LEU A 185 -18.48 10.87 -5.33
N THR A 186 -17.72 10.30 -6.27
CA THR A 186 -17.99 8.97 -6.81
C THR A 186 -16.77 8.07 -6.63
N THR A 187 -16.95 6.87 -6.08
CA THR A 187 -15.85 5.92 -5.85
C THR A 187 -16.15 4.52 -6.40
N SER A 188 -15.09 3.86 -6.85
CA SER A 188 -15.06 2.47 -7.30
C SER A 188 -14.35 1.56 -6.29
N ASP A 189 -14.00 2.08 -5.12
CA ASP A 189 -13.29 1.33 -4.08
C ASP A 189 -14.31 0.66 -3.13
N PRO A 190 -14.46 -0.68 -3.15
CA PRO A 190 -15.44 -1.38 -2.31
C PRO A 190 -15.09 -1.31 -0.81
N ALA A 191 -13.84 -0.97 -0.45
CA ALA A 191 -13.41 -0.77 0.93
C ALA A 191 -13.66 0.66 1.42
N ALA A 192 -14.11 1.56 0.54
CA ALA A 192 -14.49 2.91 0.87
C ALA A 192 -15.85 2.90 1.58
N HIS A 193 -15.88 2.48 2.85
CA HIS A 193 -16.97 2.81 3.77
C HIS A 193 -16.98 4.33 4.06
N LEU A 194 -17.02 5.15 3.01
CA LEU A 194 -17.28 6.60 3.06
C LEU A 194 -18.74 6.88 3.44
N SER A 195 -19.59 5.84 3.42
CA SER A 195 -20.98 5.89 3.78
C SER A 195 -21.18 6.01 5.30
N ARG A 196 -21.63 7.21 5.69
CA ARG A 196 -22.37 7.58 6.92
C ARG A 196 -21.63 7.76 8.26
N GLY A 197 -20.40 7.30 8.43
CA GLY A 197 -19.73 7.35 9.75
C GLY A 197 -18.69 8.45 9.96
N GLN A 198 -17.82 8.72 8.97
CA GLN A 198 -16.59 9.50 9.21
C GLN A 198 -16.67 11.00 8.93
N PHE A 199 -17.67 11.50 8.20
CA PHE A 199 -17.64 12.87 7.67
C PHE A 199 -18.79 13.79 8.12
N GLY A 200 -19.72 13.30 8.96
CA GLY A 200 -20.90 14.05 9.40
C GLY A 200 -21.87 14.36 8.24
N TYR A 201 -23.13 14.62 8.54
CA TYR A 201 -24.10 15.04 7.52
C TYR A 201 -23.72 16.45 7.02
N ARG A 202 -23.11 16.53 5.84
CA ARG A 202 -22.87 17.81 5.14
C ARG A 202 -23.89 17.99 4.03
N LYS A 203 -24.59 19.12 4.06
CA LYS A 203 -25.74 19.41 3.18
C LYS A 203 -25.38 19.45 1.68
N LEU A 204 -24.10 19.61 1.34
CA LEU A 204 -23.59 19.84 -0.02
C LEU A 204 -22.61 18.75 -0.50
N LEU A 205 -22.57 17.59 0.16
CA LEU A 205 -21.73 16.45 -0.26
C LEU A 205 -22.59 15.22 -0.53
N TYR A 206 -22.65 14.82 -1.80
CA TYR A 206 -23.30 13.60 -2.24
C TYR A 206 -22.24 12.54 -2.53
N VAL A 207 -22.33 11.39 -1.86
CA VAL A 207 -21.41 10.26 -2.05
C VAL A 207 -22.16 9.13 -2.73
N LYS A 208 -21.62 8.61 -3.84
CA LYS A 208 -22.18 7.48 -4.57
C LYS A 208 -21.12 6.42 -4.86
N ASP A 209 -21.43 5.19 -4.48
CA ASP A 209 -20.65 4.01 -4.87
C ASP A 209 -21.14 3.53 -6.25
N ILE A 210 -20.22 3.19 -7.15
CA ILE A 210 -20.54 2.73 -8.52
C ILE A 210 -20.78 1.20 -8.61
N PHE A 211 -20.63 0.46 -7.51
CA PHE A 211 -20.80 -1.00 -7.47
C PHE A 211 -21.97 -1.44 -6.61
#